data_AF-A0A2H0VB34-F1
#
_entry.id   AF-A0A2H0VB34-F1
#
_cell.length_a   1.000
_cell.length_b   1.000
_cell.length_c   1.000
_cell.angle_alpha   90.00
_cell.angle_beta   90.00
_cell.angle_gamma   90.00
#
_symmetry.space_group_name_H-M   'P 1'
#
loop_
_entity.id
_entity.type
_entity.pdbx_description
1 polymer ?
#
loop_
_entity_poly.entity_id
_entity_poly.type
_entity_poly.pdbx_seq_one_letter_code
_entity_poly.pdbx_strand_id
1 'polypeptide(L)' 'MYYIYVLKSEKNKKRYVGSSSKLPTERTAEHNLGTNSFTRQNRPWRLIH' A
#
# COMPACT_ATOMS: atom_id res chain seq x y z
N MET A 1 -1.43 -13.01 -13.28
CA MET A 1 -2.05 -13.15 -11.94
C MET A 1 -2.28 -11.76 -11.38
N TYR A 2 -3.40 -11.50 -10.71
CA TYR A 2 -3.62 -10.25 -9.97
C TYR A 2 -3.78 -10.57 -8.49
N TYR A 3 -3.19 -9.74 -7.65
CA TYR A 3 -3.32 -9.81 -6.20
C TYR A 3 -4.21 -8.69 -5.73
N ILE A 4 -5.12 -9.01 -4.81
CA ILE A 4 -5.84 -8.03 -4.01
C ILE A 4 -5.12 -7.97 -2.66
N TYR A 5 -4.81 -6.78 -2.19
CA TYR A 5 -4.04 -6.58 -0.97
C TYR A 5 -4.59 -5.42 -0.14
N VAL A 6 -4.31 -5.46 1.15
CA VAL A 6 -4.70 -4.44 2.11
C VAL A 6 -3.47 -3.92 2.83
N LEU A 7 -3.28 -2.60 2.77
CA LEU A 7 -2.25 -1.89 3.51
C LEU A 7 -2.89 -1.13 4.67
N LYS A 8 -2.15 -1.00 5.78
CA LYS A 8 -2.50 -0.14 6.90
C LYS A 8 -1.46 0.94 7.08
N SER A 9 -1.90 2.19 7.11
CA SER A 9 -1.06 3.32 7.47
C SER A 9 -0.70 3.22 8.94
N GLU A 10 0.59 3.27 9.26
CA GLU A 10 1.02 3.31 10.66
C GLU A 10 0.80 4.70 11.26
N LYS A 11 0.86 5.74 10.41
CA LYS A 11 0.67 7.16 10.77
C LYS A 11 -0.74 7.46 11.26
N ASN A 12 -1.77 7.04 10.54
CA ASN A 12 -3.16 7.42 10.84
C ASN A 12 -4.14 6.24 10.85
N LYS A 13 -3.63 5.00 10.83
CA LYS A 13 -4.42 3.76 10.89
C LYS A 13 -5.42 3.58 9.74
N LYS A 14 -5.38 4.43 8.70
CA LYS A 14 -6.18 4.25 7.48
C LYS A 14 -5.82 2.95 6.78
N ARG A 15 -6.80 2.36 6.13
CA ARG A 15 -6.61 1.19 5.27
C ARG A 15 -6.62 1.62 3.81
N TYR A 16 -5.84 0.93 3.00
CA TYR A 16 -5.84 1.07 1.55
C TYR A 16 -6.00 -0.31 0.94
N VAL A 17 -7.02 -0.49 0.11
CA VAL A 17 -7.24 -1.72 -0.64
C VAL A 17 -6.81 -1.46 -2.08
N GLY A 18 -5.95 -2.32 -2.61
CA GLY A 18 -5.44 -2.19 -3.96
C GLY A 18 -5.45 -3.53 -4.67
N SER A 19 -5.40 -3.47 -5.99
CA SER A 19 -5.19 -4.63 -6.85
C SER A 19 -4.04 -4.36 -7.80
N SER A 20 -3.13 -5.32 -7.97
CA SER A 20 -2.01 -5.19 -8.91
C SER A 20 -1.56 -6.55 -9.42
N SER A 21 -0.91 -6.54 -10.59
CA SER A 21 -0.22 -7.73 -11.13
C SER A 21 1.13 -7.98 -10.45
N LYS A 22 1.70 -6.97 -9.80
CA LYS A 22 2.92 -7.06 -8.99
C LYS A 22 2.64 -7.68 -7.63
N LEU A 23 3.67 -8.20 -6.96
CA LEU A 23 3.51 -8.74 -5.62
C LEU A 23 3.06 -7.63 -4.64
N PRO A 24 2.16 -7.93 -3.69
CA PRO A 24 1.73 -6.95 -2.69
C PRO A 24 2.88 -6.30 -1.91
N THR A 25 3.95 -7.05 -1.65
CA THR A 25 5.16 -6.56 -0.96
C THR A 25 5.89 -5.49 -1.78
N GLU A 26 6.10 -5.72 -3.07
CA GLU A 26 6.70 -4.75 -4.00
C GLU A 26 5.85 -3.48 -4.09
N ARG A 27 4.53 -3.65 -4.25
CA ARG A 27 3.58 -2.52 -4.27
C ARG A 27 3.59 -1.73 -2.97
N THR A 28 3.72 -2.39 -1.83
CA THR A 28 3.82 -1.73 -0.52
C THR A 28 5.06 -0.83 -0.47
N ALA A 29 6.21 -1.31 -0.96
CA ALA A 29 7.43 -0.51 -1.04
C ALA A 29 7.24 0.73 -1.95
N GLU A 30 6.64 0.55 -3.13
CA GLU A 30 6.32 1.66 -4.05
C GLU A 30 5.41 2.71 -3.39
N HIS A 31 4.37 2.26 -2.66
CA HIS A 31 3.48 3.17 -1.93
C HIS A 31 4.20 3.98 -0.85
N ASN A 32 5.22 3.39 -0.19
CA ASN A 32 6.07 4.06 0.79
C ASN A 32 7.07 5.04 0.17
N LEU A 33 7.49 4.81 -1.07
CA LEU A 33 8.25 5.75 -1.88
C LEU A 33 7.38 6.93 -2.38
N GLY A 34 6.05 6.82 -2.26
CA GLY A 34 5.14 7.90 -2.58
C GLY A 34 4.72 7.96 -4.06
N THR A 35 4.69 6.82 -4.74
CA THR A 35 4.30 6.70 -6.16
C THR A 35 2.83 7.01 -6.43
N ASN A 36 1.98 7.06 -5.41
CA ASN A 36 0.56 7.39 -5.53
C ASN A 36 0.20 8.58 -4.63
N SER A 37 -0.60 9.51 -5.14
CA SER A 37 -0.96 10.77 -4.48
C SER A 37 -1.60 10.55 -3.10
N PHE A 38 -2.54 9.61 -3.00
CA PHE A 38 -3.20 9.26 -1.74
C PHE A 38 -2.24 8.54 -0.79
N THR A 39 -1.55 7.50 -1.25
CA THR A 39 -0.71 6.70 -0.35
C THR A 39 0.51 7.49 0.13
N ARG A 40 1.07 8.39 -0.69
CA ARG A 40 2.22 9.23 -0.31
C ARG A 40 1.96 10.09 0.93
N GLN A 41 0.76 10.64 1.08
CA GLN A 41 0.41 11.52 2.22
C GLN A 41 0.21 10.74 3.52
N ASN A 42 -0.06 9.44 3.42
CA ASN A 42 -0.47 8.56 4.52
C ASN A 42 0.59 7.49 4.84
N ARG A 43 1.77 7.54 4.25
CA ARG A 43 2.92 6.67 4.60
C ARG A 43 3.38 6.90 6.06
N PRO A 44 4.08 5.94 6.69
CA PRO A 44 4.43 4.61 6.18
C PRO A 44 3.25 3.62 6.21
N TRP A 45 3.28 2.68 5.26
CA TRP A 45 2.30 1.62 5.04
C TRP A 45 2.90 0.26 5.36
N ARG A 46 2.10 -0.57 6.02
CA ARG A 46 2.39 -1.98 6.29
C ARG A 46 1.36 -2.85 5.60
N LEU A 47 1.81 -3.90 4.92
CA LEU A 47 0.95 -4.93 4.34
C LEU A 47 0.30 -5.75 5.47
N ILE A 48 -1.02 -5.91 5.44
CA ILE A 48 -1.76 -6.68 6.44
C ILE A 48 -2.53 -7.88 5.86
N HIS A 49 -2.89 -7.84 4.58
CA HIS A 49 -3.50 -8.94 3.83
C HIS A 49 -3.09 -8.88 2.36
#